data_AF-H0GX63-F1
#
_entry.id   AF-H0GX63-F1
#
_cell.length_a   1.000
_cell.length_b   1.000
_cell.length_c   1.000
_cell.angle_alpha   90.00
_cell.angle_beta   90.00
_cell.angle_gamma   90.00
#
_symmetry.space_group_name_H-M   'P 1'
#
loop_
_entity.id
_entity.type
_entity.pdbx_description
1 polymer ?
#
loop_
_entity_poly.entity_id
_entity_poly.type
_entity_poly.pdbx_seq_one_letter_code
_entity_poly.pdbx_strand_id
1 'polypeptide(L)'
;MENETCLCFPSYRIANRCREFIKVKTGLSTKVRILQLCTPKPVNQEERLWRRECKITVVFVDEEIFPIMKQYWQHSGEIVSSRMAEYILHELEVKDNLKKMETTNNGRKSAAEDENRVNEEYIETRFGRSLNFLAADKAKFLIRKRIATKVVEKVDSESLTDLFSFEHYNENSAPFTTGNGEPLNDDQQLNSNVPAEAINSAGESSANSTFEDMTTEDLNYHVNPDTDVYLFPSGMASIFTAHRLLLNFDANRLSRSSTRQDKLVGYGPPFKKTVMFGFPYTDTLSILRKFNHTHFLGQGDSTSMDALKKILHSGEQILAVFIEAPSNPLLKMGDLQELKRLSDLYSFYIVVDETVGGFVNIDVLPYADIICSSLTKIFSGDSNVIAGSLVLNPRGKIYEFAKKFMKSENGYEDCLWCEDALCLERNSRDFVERTIKVNTNTDVLLTKVLLPQVGKLFKKIYYPSLTSEETKRNYDSVMATRDGGYGGLFSLTFFDIEKAKKFFNNLELCKGPSLGTNFTLACPYAIIAHYQELDEIAQYGVEKNLVRVSVGLENSDVLCRVFQRAIEKDCGRVREQNISYVYKKICRNFQCNVCSDTTNSEINSSSYCIIVKIARVGKKKFHATERRF
;
A
#
# COMPACT_ATOMS: atom_id res chain seq x y z
N MET A 1 2.76 27.97 -22.61
CA MET A 1 1.80 29.08 -22.81
C MET A 1 1.26 29.53 -21.46
N GLU A 2 0.68 30.72 -21.33
CA GLU A 2 0.25 31.29 -20.03
C GLU A 2 -0.86 30.45 -19.35
N ASN A 3 -1.75 29.80 -20.11
CA ASN A 3 -2.91 29.05 -19.59
C ASN A 3 -2.71 27.51 -19.50
N GLU A 4 -1.49 27.01 -19.62
CA GLU A 4 -1.19 25.57 -19.47
C GLU A 4 -0.81 25.22 -18.02
N THR A 5 -1.36 24.10 -17.56
CA THR A 5 -0.99 23.41 -16.31
C THR A 5 -0.45 22.01 -16.61
N CYS A 6 0.12 21.33 -15.61
CA CYS A 6 0.72 20.02 -15.84
C CYS A 6 0.80 19.13 -14.59
N LEU A 7 0.98 17.84 -14.82
CA LEU A 7 1.30 16.83 -13.82
C LEU A 7 2.53 16.01 -14.25
N CYS A 8 3.28 15.53 -13.25
CA CYS A 8 4.45 14.69 -13.45
C CYS A 8 4.09 13.21 -13.24
N PHE A 9 4.61 12.37 -14.12
CA PHE A 9 4.46 10.92 -14.07
C PHE A 9 5.84 10.25 -14.07
N PRO A 10 5.98 9.08 -13.42
CA PRO A 10 7.27 8.42 -13.25
C PRO A 10 7.78 7.73 -14.52
N SER A 11 6.97 7.65 -15.58
CA SER A 11 7.42 7.14 -16.89
C SER A 11 6.61 7.71 -18.06
N TYR A 12 7.17 7.57 -19.26
CA TYR A 12 6.47 7.93 -20.50
C TYR A 12 5.25 7.04 -20.75
N ARG A 13 5.33 5.75 -20.40
CA ARG A 13 4.24 4.80 -20.61
C ARG A 13 3.03 5.20 -19.78
N ILE A 14 3.24 5.64 -18.54
CA ILE A 14 2.19 6.16 -17.66
C ILE A 14 1.63 7.48 -18.21
N ALA A 15 2.49 8.42 -18.57
CA ALA A 15 2.07 9.70 -19.17
C ALA A 15 1.24 9.49 -20.45
N ASN A 16 1.63 8.52 -21.29
CA ASN A 16 0.89 8.17 -22.49
C ASN A 16 -0.48 7.58 -22.15
N ARG A 17 -0.60 6.71 -21.13
CA ARG A 17 -1.91 6.23 -20.67
C ARG A 17 -2.80 7.37 -20.18
N CYS A 18 -2.25 8.33 -19.45
CA CYS A 18 -2.97 9.53 -19.04
C CYS A 18 -3.46 10.34 -20.25
N ARG A 19 -2.60 10.54 -21.26
CA ARG A 19 -2.99 11.20 -22.51
C ARG A 19 -4.13 10.48 -23.23
N GLU A 20 -4.07 9.16 -23.34
CA GLU A 20 -5.14 8.39 -23.98
C GLU A 20 -6.44 8.47 -23.18
N PHE A 21 -6.37 8.42 -21.83
CA PHE A 21 -7.54 8.65 -20.98
C PHE A 21 -8.19 10.02 -21.21
N ILE A 22 -7.37 11.09 -21.30
CA ILE A 22 -7.86 12.43 -21.60
C ILE A 22 -8.58 12.43 -22.94
N LYS A 23 -7.93 11.96 -24.01
CA LYS A 23 -8.51 11.91 -25.36
C LYS A 23 -9.85 11.18 -25.40
N VAL A 24 -9.99 10.09 -24.65
CA VAL A 24 -11.28 9.37 -24.60
C VAL A 24 -12.36 10.18 -23.88
N LYS A 25 -12.01 10.89 -22.80
CA LYS A 25 -12.98 11.68 -22.03
C LYS A 25 -13.35 13.02 -22.68
N THR A 26 -12.47 13.60 -23.49
CA THR A 26 -12.64 14.94 -24.06
C THR A 26 -12.82 14.94 -25.57
N GLY A 27 -12.55 13.83 -26.26
CA GLY A 27 -12.51 13.73 -27.71
C GLY A 27 -11.11 13.90 -28.29
N LEU A 28 -10.95 13.54 -29.57
CA LEU A 28 -9.66 13.45 -30.27
C LEU A 28 -8.95 14.81 -30.53
N SER A 29 -9.65 15.94 -30.38
CA SER A 29 -9.13 17.27 -30.72
C SER A 29 -8.34 17.96 -29.60
N THR A 30 -8.26 17.37 -28.40
CA THR A 30 -7.61 18.00 -27.24
C THR A 30 -6.09 18.00 -27.37
N LYS A 31 -5.48 19.18 -27.20
CA LYS A 31 -4.02 19.36 -27.24
C LYS A 31 -3.39 18.91 -25.93
N VAL A 32 -2.78 17.72 -25.94
CA VAL A 32 -2.00 17.20 -24.81
C VAL A 32 -0.53 17.13 -25.20
N ARG A 33 0.33 17.86 -24.48
CA ARG A 33 1.78 17.87 -24.75
C ARG A 33 2.52 17.07 -23.71
N ILE A 34 3.56 16.36 -24.14
CA ILE A 34 4.38 15.51 -23.27
C ILE A 34 5.83 15.98 -23.36
N LEU A 35 6.46 16.18 -22.20
CA LEU A 35 7.87 16.49 -22.08
C LEU A 35 8.56 15.43 -21.23
N GLN A 36 9.59 14.77 -21.77
CA GLN A 36 10.43 13.88 -20.99
C GLN A 36 11.60 14.65 -20.41
N LEU A 37 11.83 14.49 -19.10
CA LEU A 37 12.98 15.05 -18.40
C LEU A 37 13.80 13.90 -17.82
N CYS A 38 15.11 14.10 -17.77
CA CYS A 38 16.04 13.13 -17.21
C CYS A 38 17.02 13.82 -16.28
N THR A 39 17.26 13.25 -15.09
CA THR A 39 18.38 13.65 -14.24
C THR A 39 19.70 13.15 -14.84
N PRO A 40 20.86 13.72 -14.45
CA PRO A 40 22.17 13.23 -14.89
C PRO A 40 22.38 11.75 -14.56
N LYS A 41 23.09 11.03 -15.44
CA LYS A 41 23.59 9.68 -15.13
C LYS A 41 24.77 9.76 -14.16
N PRO A 42 24.93 8.78 -13.25
CA PRO A 42 26.14 8.68 -12.44
C PRO A 42 27.36 8.47 -13.36
N VAL A 43 28.42 9.24 -13.11
CA VAL A 43 29.61 9.29 -13.98
C VAL A 43 30.61 8.16 -13.65
N ASN A 44 30.68 7.75 -12.38
CA ASN A 44 31.58 6.70 -11.89
C ASN A 44 30.84 5.71 -10.96
N GLN A 45 31.54 4.68 -10.45
CA GLN A 45 30.94 3.69 -9.56
C GLN A 45 30.55 4.26 -8.18
N GLU A 46 31.32 5.23 -7.68
CA GLU A 46 31.06 5.90 -6.40
C GLU A 46 29.76 6.74 -6.47
N GLU A 47 29.56 7.50 -7.55
CA GLU A 47 28.33 8.25 -7.79
C GLU A 47 27.10 7.33 -7.86
N ARG A 48 27.23 6.05 -8.22
CA ARG A 48 26.08 5.13 -8.22
C ARG A 48 25.52 4.83 -6.82
N LEU A 49 26.28 5.14 -5.77
CA LEU A 49 25.84 4.96 -4.39
C LEU A 49 24.75 5.98 -4.01
N TRP A 50 24.83 7.20 -4.53
CA TRP A 50 23.98 8.33 -4.12
C TRP A 50 23.28 9.05 -5.27
N ARG A 51 23.61 8.74 -6.54
CA ARG A 51 22.98 9.31 -7.75
C ARG A 51 22.42 8.22 -8.66
N ARG A 52 21.18 8.39 -9.09
CA ARG A 52 20.48 7.51 -10.04
C ARG A 52 19.87 8.32 -11.17
N GLU A 53 20.08 7.87 -12.41
CA GLU A 53 19.37 8.43 -13.55
C GLU A 53 17.87 8.20 -13.37
N CYS A 54 17.11 9.28 -13.36
CA CYS A 54 15.68 9.30 -13.16
C CYS A 54 15.03 9.95 -14.38
N LYS A 55 14.16 9.19 -15.04
CA LYS A 55 13.39 9.67 -16.19
C LYS A 55 11.97 9.95 -15.71
N ILE A 56 11.55 11.20 -15.80
CA ILE A 56 10.16 11.58 -15.54
C ILE A 56 9.52 12.15 -16.79
N THR A 57 8.20 12.11 -16.83
CA THR A 57 7.44 12.65 -17.94
C THR A 57 6.41 13.65 -17.41
N VAL A 58 6.43 14.86 -17.96
CA VAL A 58 5.51 15.94 -17.62
C VAL A 58 4.44 16.02 -18.71
N VAL A 59 3.18 15.95 -18.31
CA VAL A 59 2.03 16.09 -19.22
C VAL A 59 1.43 17.47 -19.03
N PHE A 60 1.41 18.26 -20.10
CA PHE A 60 0.81 19.59 -20.14
C PHE A 60 -0.56 19.54 -20.79
N VAL A 61 -1.51 20.22 -20.17
CA VAL A 61 -2.90 20.37 -20.61
C VAL A 61 -3.38 21.79 -20.35
N ASP A 62 -4.43 22.19 -21.03
CA ASP A 62 -5.16 23.42 -20.72
C ASP A 62 -5.86 23.30 -19.36
N GLU A 63 -6.04 24.41 -18.66
CA GLU A 63 -6.61 24.46 -17.31
C GLU A 63 -7.99 23.79 -17.20
N GLU A 64 -8.82 23.91 -18.23
CA GLU A 64 -10.15 23.27 -18.32
C GLU A 64 -10.08 21.74 -18.30
N ILE A 65 -8.98 21.16 -18.79
CA ILE A 65 -8.78 19.70 -18.90
C ILE A 65 -8.10 19.14 -17.65
N PHE A 66 -7.51 20.00 -16.82
CA PHE A 66 -6.81 19.59 -15.61
C PHE A 66 -7.65 18.74 -14.64
N PRO A 67 -8.94 19.01 -14.39
CA PRO A 67 -9.77 18.14 -13.56
C PRO A 67 -9.84 16.70 -14.08
N ILE A 68 -9.88 16.50 -15.39
CA ILE A 68 -9.92 15.17 -16.02
C ILE A 68 -8.57 14.47 -15.86
N MET A 69 -7.47 15.19 -16.09
CA MET A 69 -6.11 14.66 -15.87
C MET A 69 -5.90 14.28 -14.40
N LYS A 70 -6.38 15.11 -13.46
CA LYS A 70 -6.33 14.84 -12.02
C LYS A 70 -7.11 13.59 -11.66
N GLN A 71 -8.28 13.35 -12.28
CA GLN A 71 -9.02 12.11 -12.08
C GLN A 71 -8.21 10.87 -12.49
N TYR A 72 -7.49 10.91 -13.62
CA TYR A 72 -6.61 9.79 -14.00
C TYR A 72 -5.60 9.48 -12.89
N TRP A 73 -4.93 10.52 -12.39
CA TRP A 73 -3.93 10.39 -11.33
C TRP A 73 -4.53 9.85 -10.02
N GLN A 74 -5.68 10.39 -9.60
CA GLN A 74 -6.40 9.95 -8.39
C GLN A 74 -6.76 8.46 -8.46
N HIS A 75 -7.30 8.01 -9.59
CA HIS A 75 -7.81 6.64 -9.72
C HIS A 75 -6.69 5.64 -10.01
N SER A 76 -5.77 5.94 -10.93
CA SER A 76 -4.71 4.98 -11.30
C SER A 76 -3.68 4.76 -10.19
N GLY A 77 -3.47 5.74 -9.30
CA GLY A 77 -2.42 5.69 -8.28
C GLY A 77 -1.00 5.61 -8.85
N GLU A 78 -0.82 5.86 -10.14
CA GLU A 78 0.49 5.89 -10.81
C GLU A 78 1.18 7.23 -10.51
N ILE A 79 1.78 7.32 -9.33
CA ILE A 79 2.30 8.57 -8.76
C ILE A 79 3.83 8.69 -8.85
N VAL A 80 4.32 9.92 -8.94
CA VAL A 80 5.70 10.28 -8.54
C VAL A 80 5.67 10.45 -7.01
N SER A 81 6.49 9.70 -6.29
CA SER A 81 6.55 9.81 -4.83
C SER A 81 7.18 11.14 -4.39
N SER A 82 6.90 11.56 -3.16
CA SER A 82 7.50 12.78 -2.60
C SER A 82 9.03 12.73 -2.59
N ARG A 83 9.62 11.57 -2.22
CA ARG A 83 11.07 11.36 -2.23
C ARG A 83 11.66 11.49 -3.63
N MET A 84 11.04 10.84 -4.61
CA MET A 84 11.43 10.95 -6.02
C MET A 84 11.34 12.40 -6.51
N ALA A 85 10.26 13.11 -6.14
CA ALA A 85 10.06 14.50 -6.52
C ALA A 85 11.12 15.43 -5.89
N GLU A 86 11.43 15.25 -4.60
CA GLU A 86 12.51 15.99 -3.92
C GLU A 86 13.87 15.75 -4.58
N TYR A 87 14.23 14.48 -4.83
CA TYR A 87 15.47 14.10 -5.52
C TYR A 87 15.60 14.79 -6.89
N ILE A 88 14.54 14.74 -7.69
CA ILE A 88 14.53 15.37 -9.01
C ILE A 88 14.67 16.88 -8.90
N LEU A 89 13.96 17.51 -7.96
CA LEU A 89 14.03 18.96 -7.78
C LEU A 89 15.45 19.37 -7.42
N HIS A 90 16.09 18.66 -6.49
CA HIS A 90 17.48 18.88 -6.10
C HIS A 90 18.43 18.78 -7.30
N GLU A 91 18.39 17.68 -8.07
CA GLU A 91 19.24 17.49 -9.25
C GLU A 91 19.01 18.53 -10.36
N LEU A 92 17.78 19.03 -10.50
CA LEU A 92 17.45 20.06 -11.49
C LEU A 92 17.84 21.47 -11.05
N GLU A 93 17.74 21.79 -9.75
CA GLU A 93 18.11 23.09 -9.16
C GLU A 93 19.63 23.27 -9.04
N VAL A 94 20.37 22.23 -8.64
CA VAL A 94 21.84 22.24 -8.61
C VAL A 94 22.40 22.60 -9.99
N LYS A 95 21.82 22.07 -11.07
CA LYS A 95 22.21 22.45 -12.43
C LYS A 95 21.94 23.92 -12.77
N ASP A 96 20.82 24.47 -12.32
CA ASP A 96 20.48 25.87 -12.59
C ASP A 96 21.39 26.81 -11.78
N ASN A 97 21.78 26.41 -10.56
CA ASN A 97 22.73 27.15 -9.72
C ASN A 97 24.17 27.04 -10.25
N LEU A 98 24.62 25.86 -10.69
CA LEU A 98 25.91 25.67 -11.34
C LEU A 98 26.01 26.48 -12.64
N LYS A 99 24.96 26.48 -13.47
CA LYS A 99 24.92 27.33 -14.68
C LYS A 99 24.95 28.82 -14.36
N LYS A 100 24.22 29.26 -13.32
CA LYS A 100 24.27 30.66 -12.86
C LYS A 100 25.66 31.02 -12.33
N MET A 101 26.28 30.11 -11.57
CA MET A 101 27.64 30.27 -11.06
C MET A 101 28.70 30.26 -12.16
N GLU A 102 28.56 29.45 -13.21
CA GLU A 102 29.42 29.50 -14.40
C GLU A 102 29.26 30.81 -15.17
N THR A 103 28.06 31.42 -15.17
CA THR A 103 27.86 32.76 -15.75
C THR A 103 28.33 33.90 -14.85
N THR A 104 28.45 33.71 -13.52
CA THR A 104 28.95 34.75 -12.60
C THR A 104 30.44 34.60 -12.26
N ASN A 105 31.04 33.41 -12.36
CA ASN A 105 32.44 33.16 -12.06
C ASN A 105 33.32 33.30 -13.29
N ASN A 106 33.47 34.56 -13.73
CA ASN A 106 34.69 35.05 -14.38
C ASN A 106 35.69 35.60 -13.34
N GLY A 107 35.64 35.14 -12.08
CA GLY A 107 36.64 35.51 -11.08
C GLY A 107 36.41 34.92 -9.69
N ARG A 108 37.41 34.14 -9.23
CA ARG A 108 37.69 33.63 -7.87
C ARG A 108 36.83 32.46 -7.35
N LYS A 109 37.50 31.31 -7.19
CA LYS A 109 37.06 30.13 -6.44
C LYS A 109 37.93 29.92 -5.18
N SER A 110 37.42 29.04 -4.31
CA SER A 110 38.04 28.32 -3.18
C SER A 110 37.89 28.92 -1.77
N ALA A 111 36.81 28.54 -1.08
CA ALA A 111 36.71 28.34 0.39
C ALA A 111 35.23 28.10 0.79
N ALA A 112 34.30 28.88 0.22
CA ALA A 112 32.87 28.79 0.53
C ALA A 112 32.16 27.56 -0.09
N GLU A 113 32.81 26.88 -1.05
CA GLU A 113 32.29 25.64 -1.65
C GLU A 113 32.42 24.43 -0.70
N ASP A 114 33.42 24.42 0.19
CA ASP A 114 33.67 23.29 1.09
C ASP A 114 32.80 23.34 2.36
N GLU A 115 32.57 24.52 2.97
CA GLU A 115 31.74 24.64 4.18
C GLU A 115 30.26 24.32 3.94
N ASN A 116 29.70 24.69 2.78
CA ASN A 116 28.31 24.36 2.44
C ASN A 116 28.12 22.86 2.17
N ARG A 117 29.11 22.21 1.52
CA ARG A 117 29.10 20.76 1.29
C ARG A 117 29.12 19.97 2.59
N VAL A 118 30.00 20.34 3.51
CA VAL A 118 30.12 19.66 4.82
C VAL A 118 28.84 19.82 5.65
N ASN A 119 28.16 20.96 5.55
CA ASN A 119 26.90 21.19 6.28
C ASN A 119 25.70 20.46 5.64
N GLU A 120 25.66 20.36 4.31
CA GLU A 120 24.68 19.52 3.58
C GLU A 120 24.90 18.03 3.88
N GLU A 121 26.15 17.56 3.84
CA GLU A 121 26.54 16.18 4.16
C GLU A 121 26.21 15.83 5.62
N TYR A 122 26.40 16.77 6.54
CA TYR A 122 26.03 16.62 7.96
C TYR A 122 24.50 16.54 8.17
N ILE A 123 23.71 17.29 7.40
CA ILE A 123 22.24 17.21 7.44
C ILE A 123 21.77 15.90 6.79
N GLU A 124 22.34 15.49 5.66
CA GLU A 124 21.99 14.24 4.97
C GLU A 124 22.30 12.99 5.80
N THR A 125 23.42 12.99 6.52
CA THR A 125 23.83 11.89 7.42
C THR A 125 22.88 11.77 8.61
N ARG A 126 22.43 12.88 9.19
CA ARG A 126 21.56 12.90 10.39
C ARG A 126 20.10 12.53 10.11
N PHE A 127 19.62 12.71 8.87
CA PHE A 127 18.23 12.42 8.45
C PHE A 127 18.08 11.16 7.58
N GLY A 128 19.11 10.31 7.48
CA GLY A 128 19.05 9.03 6.79
C GLY A 128 18.99 9.14 5.25
N ARG A 129 19.61 10.17 4.66
CA ARG A 129 19.66 10.40 3.20
C ARG A 129 20.88 9.78 2.51
N SER A 130 21.84 9.23 3.24
CA SER A 130 22.88 8.36 2.66
C SER A 130 22.34 6.93 2.43
N LEU A 131 21.26 6.84 1.66
CA LEU A 131 20.68 5.56 1.26
C LEU A 131 21.43 5.06 0.04
N ASN A 132 22.18 3.97 0.19
CA ASN A 132 22.89 3.34 -0.92
C ASN A 132 21.90 2.85 -1.98
N PHE A 133 21.83 3.52 -3.12
CA PHE A 133 20.92 3.19 -4.21
C PHE A 133 21.19 1.82 -4.83
N LEU A 134 22.39 1.25 -4.66
CA LEU A 134 22.69 -0.13 -5.06
C LEU A 134 21.92 -1.17 -4.24
N ALA A 135 21.54 -0.83 -3.00
CA ALA A 135 20.77 -1.72 -2.14
C ALA A 135 19.29 -1.80 -2.52
N ALA A 136 18.80 -0.90 -3.39
CA ALA A 136 17.39 -0.81 -3.74
C ALA A 136 16.85 -2.09 -4.41
N ASP A 137 17.63 -2.72 -5.29
CA ASP A 137 17.19 -3.94 -5.99
C ASP A 137 17.15 -5.13 -5.01
N LYS A 138 18.13 -5.23 -4.10
CA LYS A 138 18.13 -6.20 -3.00
C LYS A 138 16.95 -5.97 -2.06
N ALA A 139 16.65 -4.71 -1.72
CA ALA A 139 15.51 -4.35 -0.87
C ALA A 139 14.18 -4.75 -1.51
N LYS A 140 13.97 -4.46 -2.80
CA LYS A 140 12.80 -4.92 -3.55
C LYS A 140 12.69 -6.44 -3.56
N PHE A 141 13.80 -7.15 -3.77
CA PHE A 141 13.82 -8.61 -3.71
C PHE A 141 13.40 -9.13 -2.33
N LEU A 142 13.94 -8.57 -1.24
CA LEU A 142 13.57 -8.96 0.13
C LEU A 142 12.09 -8.71 0.43
N ILE A 143 11.53 -7.59 -0.04
CA ILE A 143 10.09 -7.30 0.09
C ILE A 143 9.28 -8.37 -0.65
N ARG A 144 9.64 -8.70 -1.90
CA ARG A 144 8.95 -9.75 -2.66
C ARG A 144 9.06 -11.11 -1.99
N LYS A 145 10.24 -11.45 -1.45
CA LYS A 145 10.46 -12.68 -0.68
C LYS A 145 9.53 -12.74 0.53
N ARG A 146 9.42 -11.67 1.32
CA ARG A 146 8.51 -11.62 2.49
C ARG A 146 7.04 -11.84 2.11
N ILE A 147 6.60 -11.24 1.00
CA ILE A 147 5.24 -11.41 0.49
C ILE A 147 5.01 -12.86 0.03
N ALA A 148 5.97 -13.42 -0.70
CA ALA A 148 5.89 -14.78 -1.26
C ALA A 148 5.90 -15.86 -0.17
N THR A 149 6.74 -15.73 0.87
CA THR A 149 6.88 -16.77 1.88
C THR A 149 5.82 -16.71 2.97
N LYS A 150 5.02 -15.63 3.03
CA LYS A 150 3.99 -15.32 4.06
C LYS A 150 4.44 -15.40 5.53
N VAL A 151 5.64 -15.90 5.81
CA VAL A 151 6.29 -16.08 7.09
C VAL A 151 7.79 -16.02 6.81
N VAL A 152 8.51 -15.27 7.64
CA VAL A 152 9.96 -15.16 7.63
C VAL A 152 10.55 -16.54 7.97
N GLU A 153 11.24 -17.18 7.02
CA GLU A 153 12.37 -18.03 7.42
C GLU A 153 13.31 -17.13 8.20
N LYS A 154 13.63 -17.52 9.45
CA LYS A 154 14.70 -16.90 10.24
C LYS A 154 15.87 -16.67 9.29
N VAL A 155 16.15 -15.40 9.03
CA VAL A 155 17.21 -14.98 8.12
C VAL A 155 18.49 -15.62 8.63
N ASP A 156 19.13 -16.46 7.82
CA ASP A 156 20.49 -16.94 8.08
C ASP A 156 21.35 -15.73 8.43
N SER A 157 22.02 -15.80 9.59
CA SER A 157 22.82 -14.72 10.15
C SER A 157 23.90 -14.20 9.20
N GLU A 158 24.23 -14.96 8.15
CA GLU A 158 25.19 -14.58 7.10
C GLU A 158 24.67 -13.49 6.14
N SER A 159 23.34 -13.34 5.96
CA SER A 159 22.76 -12.34 5.04
C SER A 159 22.70 -10.91 5.62
N LEU A 160 22.79 -10.78 6.95
CA LEU A 160 22.63 -9.51 7.67
C LEU A 160 23.98 -8.81 7.87
N THR A 161 25.09 -9.55 7.94
CA THR A 161 26.45 -9.02 8.06
C THR A 161 26.83 -8.07 6.91
N ASP A 162 26.31 -8.30 5.71
CA ASP A 162 26.56 -7.43 4.53
C ASP A 162 25.78 -6.10 4.55
N LEU A 163 24.74 -5.99 5.39
CA LEU A 163 23.97 -4.75 5.57
C LEU A 163 24.41 -3.98 6.82
N PHE A 164 24.79 -4.68 7.90
CA PHE A 164 25.25 -4.07 9.15
C PHE A 164 26.73 -3.65 9.14
N SER A 165 27.54 -4.16 8.23
CA SER A 165 28.93 -3.69 8.03
C SER A 165 29.02 -2.26 7.48
N PHE A 166 27.91 -1.66 7.04
CA PHE A 166 27.86 -0.31 6.48
C PHE A 166 27.52 0.79 7.51
N GLU A 167 27.06 0.45 8.72
CA GLU A 167 26.66 1.43 9.76
C GLU A 167 27.78 1.75 10.79
N HIS A 168 28.95 1.12 10.71
CA HIS A 168 30.07 1.34 11.64
C HIS A 168 31.24 2.12 11.02
N TYR A 169 30.97 3.35 10.58
CA TYR A 169 31.99 4.39 10.42
C TYR A 169 31.44 5.70 10.96
N ASN A 170 31.26 5.80 12.28
CA ASN A 170 31.21 7.07 13.01
C ASN A 170 31.20 6.85 14.53
N GLU A 171 32.27 6.26 15.08
CA GLU A 171 32.64 6.47 16.48
C GLU A 171 34.16 6.61 16.58
N ASN A 172 34.68 7.81 16.31
CA ASN A 172 35.97 8.23 16.84
C ASN A 172 35.72 8.87 18.21
N SER A 173 35.73 8.05 19.25
CA SER A 173 35.98 8.50 20.62
C SER A 173 37.12 7.65 21.19
N ALA A 174 38.18 8.34 21.62
CA ALA A 174 39.44 7.75 22.04
C ALA A 174 39.27 6.71 23.18
N PRO A 175 40.07 5.63 23.18
CA PRO A 175 39.94 4.57 24.18
C PRO A 175 40.55 4.98 25.52
N PHE A 176 39.81 4.73 26.60
CA PHE A 176 40.35 4.67 27.95
C PHE A 176 41.03 3.31 28.17
N THR A 177 42.30 3.36 28.55
CA THR A 177 43.17 2.21 28.85
C THR A 177 42.94 1.64 30.25
N THR A 178 42.76 0.32 30.35
CA THR A 178 43.28 -0.62 31.38
C THR A 178 43.08 -2.02 30.76
N GLY A 179 43.95 -3.03 30.79
CA GLY A 179 45.14 -3.34 31.58
C GLY A 179 45.11 -4.86 31.77
N ASN A 180 45.97 -5.57 31.03
CA ASN A 180 46.46 -6.97 31.11
C ASN A 180 45.78 -8.02 32.02
N GLY A 181 45.53 -9.19 31.45
CA GLY A 181 45.40 -10.48 32.14
C GLY A 181 45.37 -11.65 31.14
N GLU A 182 46.45 -12.43 31.13
CA GLU A 182 46.72 -13.59 30.25
C GLU A 182 45.88 -14.86 30.52
N PRO A 183 45.89 -15.86 29.61
CA PRO A 183 44.93 -16.95 29.56
C PRO A 183 45.38 -18.21 30.31
N LEU A 184 44.43 -19.10 30.61
CA LEU A 184 44.70 -20.49 31.02
C LEU A 184 43.86 -21.46 30.20
N ASN A 185 44.55 -22.39 29.55
CA ASN A 185 44.04 -23.64 28.98
C ASN A 185 43.66 -24.62 30.10
N ASP A 186 42.67 -25.49 29.86
CA ASP A 186 42.85 -26.95 29.92
C ASP A 186 41.55 -27.71 29.54
N ASP A 187 41.70 -28.51 28.48
CA ASP A 187 41.40 -29.95 28.36
C ASP A 187 39.97 -30.57 28.44
N GLN A 188 39.76 -31.43 27.42
CA GLN A 188 39.14 -32.77 27.41
C GLN A 188 37.70 -33.01 26.88
N GLN A 189 37.67 -33.45 25.61
CA GLN A 189 37.06 -34.67 25.04
C GLN A 189 35.66 -35.17 25.49
N LEU A 190 34.77 -35.38 24.50
CA LEU A 190 34.29 -36.73 24.13
C LEU A 190 33.46 -36.72 22.82
N ASN A 191 33.96 -37.46 21.82
CA ASN A 191 33.26 -37.83 20.58
C ASN A 191 32.37 -39.06 20.81
N SER A 192 31.20 -39.12 20.17
CA SER A 192 30.63 -40.39 19.69
C SER A 192 29.78 -40.18 18.43
N ASN A 193 30.19 -40.84 17.33
CA ASN A 193 29.48 -41.02 16.08
C ASN A 193 28.74 -42.37 16.14
N VAL A 194 27.50 -42.47 15.61
CA VAL A 194 26.99 -43.52 14.68
C VAL A 194 25.58 -43.11 14.18
N PRO A 195 25.25 -43.22 12.88
CA PRO A 195 23.95 -42.88 12.29
C PRO A 195 22.99 -44.08 12.19
N ALA A 196 21.68 -43.85 12.05
CA ALA A 196 20.68 -44.91 11.85
C ALA A 196 19.96 -44.79 10.49
N GLU A 197 19.95 -45.88 9.72
CA GLU A 197 19.26 -46.08 8.45
C GLU A 197 17.90 -46.82 8.60
N ALA A 198 17.15 -46.82 7.49
CA ALA A 198 15.72 -47.06 7.33
C ALA A 198 15.22 -48.52 7.46
N ILE A 199 13.92 -48.67 7.77
CA ILE A 199 13.18 -49.94 7.71
C ILE A 199 11.89 -49.74 6.91
N ASN A 200 11.75 -50.53 5.82
CA ASN A 200 10.50 -50.76 5.09
C ASN A 200 9.81 -52.02 5.63
N SER A 201 8.49 -51.97 5.84
CA SER A 201 7.64 -53.17 5.87
C SER A 201 6.27 -52.87 5.26
N ALA A 202 5.79 -53.82 4.46
CA ALA A 202 4.56 -53.76 3.69
C ALA A 202 3.49 -54.71 4.28
N GLY A 203 2.22 -54.30 4.15
CA GLY A 203 1.04 -55.17 4.05
C GLY A 203 0.25 -55.46 5.32
N GLU A 204 -0.96 -54.89 5.47
CA GLU A 204 -2.24 -55.57 5.17
C GLU A 204 -3.47 -54.69 5.51
N SER A 205 -4.56 -55.00 4.83
CA SER A 205 -5.79 -54.23 4.61
C SER A 205 -6.83 -54.25 5.74
N SER A 206 -7.50 -53.11 5.98
CA SER A 206 -8.93 -53.09 6.33
C SER A 206 -9.55 -51.73 6.04
N ALA A 207 -10.63 -51.72 5.26
CA ALA A 207 -11.41 -50.55 4.93
C ALA A 207 -12.13 -49.98 6.16
N ASN A 208 -11.95 -48.69 6.42
CA ASN A 208 -12.94 -47.84 7.07
C ASN A 208 -12.74 -46.38 6.63
N SER A 209 -13.84 -45.78 6.22
CA SER A 209 -13.99 -44.42 5.71
C SER A 209 -13.66 -43.36 6.76
N THR A 210 -12.70 -42.49 6.45
CA THR A 210 -12.58 -41.15 7.03
C THR A 210 -11.74 -40.28 6.10
N PHE A 211 -12.17 -39.03 5.95
CA PHE A 211 -11.42 -37.94 5.32
C PHE A 211 -9.99 -37.90 5.86
N GLU A 212 -9.00 -38.09 4.99
CA GLU A 212 -7.66 -37.49 5.00
C GLU A 212 -6.83 -38.21 3.92
N ASP A 213 -6.39 -37.46 2.92
CA ASP A 213 -5.05 -37.54 2.33
C ASP A 213 -4.94 -36.50 1.21
N MET A 214 -4.57 -35.28 1.61
CA MET A 214 -3.85 -34.38 0.69
C MET A 214 -2.54 -35.10 0.35
N THR A 215 -2.43 -35.56 -0.89
CA THR A 215 -1.21 -36.19 -1.39
C THR A 215 -0.04 -35.21 -1.23
N THR A 216 1.16 -35.73 -0.99
CA THR A 216 2.41 -34.96 -0.81
C THR A 216 2.79 -34.05 -2.00
N GLU A 217 2.04 -34.08 -3.11
CA GLU A 217 2.11 -33.11 -4.21
C GLU A 217 1.37 -31.78 -3.92
N ASP A 218 0.43 -31.76 -2.97
CA ASP A 218 -0.29 -30.56 -2.52
C ASP A 218 0.55 -29.65 -1.61
N LEU A 219 1.80 -29.99 -1.29
CA LEU A 219 2.67 -29.17 -0.42
C LEU A 219 3.58 -28.18 -1.19
N ASN A 220 3.53 -28.15 -2.52
CA ASN A 220 4.33 -27.26 -3.37
C ASN A 220 3.60 -25.98 -3.83
N TYR A 221 2.88 -25.33 -2.91
CA TYR A 221 2.33 -23.97 -3.11
C TYR A 221 3.44 -22.91 -3.00
N HIS A 222 4.29 -22.80 -4.01
CA HIS A 222 5.36 -21.81 -3.99
C HIS A 222 5.04 -20.62 -4.90
N VAL A 223 4.67 -19.49 -4.30
CA VAL A 223 4.68 -18.20 -4.99
C VAL A 223 6.14 -17.82 -5.20
N ASN A 224 6.57 -17.68 -6.46
CA ASN A 224 7.94 -17.28 -6.75
C ASN A 224 8.08 -15.74 -6.62
N PRO A 225 8.98 -15.23 -5.75
CA PRO A 225 9.12 -13.80 -5.51
C PRO A 225 9.56 -13.01 -6.75
N ASP A 226 10.20 -13.61 -7.74
CA ASP A 226 10.68 -12.91 -8.94
C ASP A 226 9.71 -12.98 -10.13
N THR A 227 8.83 -13.98 -10.17
CA THR A 227 7.90 -14.13 -11.30
C THR A 227 6.44 -13.85 -10.96
N ASP A 228 6.07 -13.91 -9.69
CA ASP A 228 4.67 -13.90 -9.27
C ASP A 228 4.32 -12.70 -8.39
N VAL A 229 5.32 -12.04 -7.79
CA VAL A 229 5.14 -10.85 -6.95
C VAL A 229 5.65 -9.60 -7.67
N TYR A 230 4.83 -8.56 -7.69
CA TYR A 230 5.15 -7.29 -8.35
C TYR A 230 4.93 -6.12 -7.40
N LEU A 231 5.84 -5.15 -7.40
CA LEU A 231 5.78 -3.98 -6.52
C LEU A 231 5.36 -2.73 -7.28
N PHE A 232 4.57 -1.88 -6.64
CA PHE A 232 3.96 -0.70 -7.25
C PHE A 232 4.19 0.54 -6.39
N PRO A 233 4.17 1.75 -6.98
CA PRO A 233 4.27 3.00 -6.23
C PRO A 233 3.05 3.26 -5.32
N SER A 234 1.95 2.53 -5.49
CA SER A 234 0.79 2.60 -4.60
C SER A 234 -0.08 1.34 -4.68
N GLY A 235 -0.95 1.14 -3.68
CA GLY A 235 -1.98 0.09 -3.71
C GLY A 235 -2.91 0.24 -4.92
N MET A 236 -3.36 1.46 -5.22
CA MET A 236 -4.24 1.70 -6.38
C MET A 236 -3.57 1.35 -7.71
N ALA A 237 -2.26 1.57 -7.86
CA ALA A 237 -1.53 1.17 -9.06
C ALA A 237 -1.50 -0.35 -9.26
N SER A 238 -1.52 -1.14 -8.18
CA SER A 238 -1.63 -2.60 -8.27
C SER A 238 -3.02 -3.02 -8.76
N ILE A 239 -4.10 -2.47 -8.20
CA ILE A 239 -5.49 -2.75 -8.60
C ILE A 239 -5.73 -2.30 -10.04
N PHE A 240 -5.26 -1.11 -10.41
CA PHE A 240 -5.37 -0.59 -11.77
C PHE A 240 -4.64 -1.48 -12.77
N THR A 241 -3.49 -2.05 -12.41
CA THR A 241 -2.75 -2.98 -13.25
C THR A 241 -3.48 -4.32 -13.40
N ALA A 242 -4.06 -4.86 -12.32
CA ALA A 242 -4.90 -6.06 -12.38
C ALA A 242 -6.11 -5.86 -13.32
N HIS A 243 -6.78 -4.71 -13.21
CA HIS A 243 -7.88 -4.35 -14.10
C HIS A 243 -7.43 -4.26 -15.57
N ARG A 244 -6.31 -3.60 -15.85
CA ARG A 244 -5.74 -3.51 -17.21
C ARG A 244 -5.35 -4.86 -17.79
N LEU A 245 -4.79 -5.75 -16.96
CA LEU A 245 -4.46 -7.13 -17.35
C LEU A 245 -5.71 -7.85 -17.84
N LEU A 246 -6.80 -7.81 -17.06
CA LEU A 246 -8.07 -8.45 -17.39
C LEU A 246 -8.72 -7.87 -18.65
N LEU A 247 -8.72 -6.55 -18.81
CA LEU A 247 -9.21 -5.92 -20.04
C LEU A 247 -8.35 -6.28 -21.26
N ASN A 248 -7.03 -6.39 -21.10
CA ASN A 248 -6.15 -6.84 -22.18
C ASN A 248 -6.41 -8.30 -22.55
N PHE A 249 -6.66 -9.15 -21.55
CA PHE A 249 -7.06 -10.54 -21.77
C PHE A 249 -8.35 -10.62 -22.59
N ASP A 250 -9.39 -9.86 -22.20
CA ASP A 250 -10.67 -9.86 -22.89
C ASP A 250 -10.57 -9.28 -24.31
N ALA A 251 -9.77 -8.22 -24.50
CA ALA A 251 -9.48 -7.65 -25.82
C ALA A 251 -8.84 -8.69 -26.77
N ASN A 252 -7.86 -9.46 -26.28
CA ASN A 252 -7.21 -10.50 -27.07
C ASN A 252 -8.16 -11.66 -27.38
N ARG A 253 -9.07 -11.99 -26.45
CA ARG A 253 -10.13 -12.98 -26.67
C ARG A 253 -11.08 -12.54 -27.79
N LEU A 254 -11.51 -11.28 -27.79
CA LEU A 254 -12.39 -10.70 -28.82
C LEU A 254 -11.68 -10.59 -30.18
N SER A 255 -10.40 -10.15 -30.21
CA SER A 255 -9.64 -10.00 -31.45
C SER A 255 -9.34 -11.32 -32.16
N ARG A 256 -9.39 -12.47 -31.47
CA ARG A 256 -9.33 -13.79 -32.11
C ARG A 256 -10.60 -14.14 -32.88
N SER A 257 -11.71 -13.44 -32.58
CA SER A 257 -13.02 -13.65 -33.17
C SER A 257 -13.40 -12.64 -34.26
N SER A 258 -12.63 -11.55 -34.45
CA SER A 258 -12.91 -10.51 -35.46
C SER A 258 -11.73 -10.22 -36.39
N THR A 259 -12.02 -9.98 -37.66
CA THR A 259 -11.07 -9.47 -38.65
C THR A 259 -10.55 -8.08 -38.26
N ARG A 260 -9.23 -7.91 -38.34
CA ARG A 260 -8.42 -6.76 -37.91
C ARG A 260 -8.97 -5.41 -38.39
N GLN A 261 -9.64 -4.66 -37.52
CA GLN A 261 -9.66 -3.18 -37.51
C GLN A 261 -10.47 -2.71 -36.30
N ASP A 262 -9.77 -2.44 -35.18
CA ASP A 262 -10.10 -1.45 -34.14
C ASP A 262 -9.36 -1.82 -32.84
N LYS A 263 -8.08 -1.45 -32.80
CA LYS A 263 -7.25 -1.57 -31.61
C LYS A 263 -7.31 -0.28 -30.80
N LEU A 264 -8.37 -0.11 -30.01
CA LEU A 264 -8.34 0.80 -28.86
C LEU A 264 -8.28 -0.03 -27.58
N VAL A 265 -7.19 0.12 -26.83
CA VAL A 265 -7.07 -0.49 -25.50
C VAL A 265 -8.07 0.19 -24.56
N GLY A 266 -9.04 -0.55 -24.07
CA GLY A 266 -10.00 -0.09 -23.05
C GLY A 266 -11.31 0.53 -23.57
N TYR A 267 -11.48 0.71 -24.88
CA TYR A 267 -12.68 1.34 -25.46
C TYR A 267 -13.10 0.74 -26.82
N GLY A 268 -13.20 -0.59 -26.87
CA GLY A 268 -13.73 -1.34 -28.02
C GLY A 268 -15.11 -1.97 -27.74
N PRO A 269 -15.66 -2.80 -28.66
CA PRO A 269 -16.96 -3.50 -28.50
C PRO A 269 -17.07 -4.21 -27.14
N PRO A 270 -18.28 -4.41 -26.59
CA PRO A 270 -18.47 -4.48 -25.15
C PRO A 270 -17.63 -5.59 -24.52
N PHE A 271 -16.61 -5.17 -23.77
CA PHE A 271 -15.91 -6.04 -22.85
C PHE A 271 -16.92 -6.71 -21.92
N LYS A 272 -16.60 -7.92 -21.49
CA LYS A 272 -17.34 -8.53 -20.39
C LYS A 272 -17.32 -7.57 -19.19
N LYS A 273 -18.48 -7.42 -18.54
CA LYS A 273 -18.63 -6.51 -17.40
C LYS A 273 -17.85 -7.04 -16.20
N THR A 274 -17.34 -6.14 -15.38
CA THR A 274 -16.77 -6.48 -14.07
C THR A 274 -17.84 -6.40 -12.98
N VAL A 275 -17.59 -7.02 -11.83
CA VAL A 275 -18.43 -6.91 -10.64
C VAL A 275 -17.57 -6.41 -9.49
N MET A 276 -18.03 -5.38 -8.78
CA MET A 276 -17.50 -5.00 -7.48
C MET A 276 -18.39 -5.61 -6.40
N PHE A 277 -17.85 -6.58 -5.66
CA PHE A 277 -18.56 -7.31 -4.61
C PHE A 277 -18.23 -6.70 -3.24
N GLY A 278 -19.25 -6.16 -2.57
CA GLY A 278 -19.08 -5.38 -1.35
C GLY A 278 -18.74 -3.92 -1.61
N PHE A 279 -18.87 -3.10 -0.56
CA PHE A 279 -18.52 -1.69 -0.57
C PHE A 279 -16.99 -1.53 -0.43
N PRO A 280 -16.28 -1.04 -1.46
CA PRO A 280 -14.82 -0.91 -1.40
C PRO A 280 -14.38 0.47 -0.90
N TYR A 281 -13.06 0.62 -0.78
CA TYR A 281 -12.38 1.89 -0.88
C TYR A 281 -12.78 2.65 -2.16
N THR A 282 -13.07 3.94 -2.01
CA THR A 282 -13.73 4.80 -3.01
C THR A 282 -13.10 4.75 -4.40
N ASP A 283 -11.77 4.69 -4.46
CA ASP A 283 -11.04 4.76 -5.72
C ASP A 283 -11.14 3.45 -6.53
N THR A 284 -11.30 2.30 -5.86
CA THR A 284 -11.43 0.99 -6.54
C THR A 284 -12.69 0.95 -7.40
N LEU A 285 -13.85 1.31 -6.84
CA LEU A 285 -15.11 1.38 -7.60
C LEU A 285 -15.03 2.41 -8.73
N SER A 286 -14.36 3.53 -8.48
CA SER A 286 -14.18 4.60 -9.47
C SER A 286 -13.35 4.14 -10.67
N ILE A 287 -12.26 3.39 -10.46
CA ILE A 287 -11.51 2.76 -11.56
C ILE A 287 -12.45 1.87 -12.38
N LEU A 288 -13.14 0.96 -11.72
CA LEU A 288 -13.93 -0.07 -12.40
C LEU A 288 -15.08 0.54 -13.23
N ARG A 289 -15.70 1.63 -12.76
CA ARG A 289 -16.78 2.34 -13.50
C ARG A 289 -16.27 3.29 -14.58
N LYS A 290 -15.11 3.93 -14.39
CA LYS A 290 -14.59 4.92 -15.36
C LYS A 290 -13.89 4.28 -16.55
N PHE A 291 -13.31 3.10 -16.33
CA PHE A 291 -12.50 2.38 -17.31
C PHE A 291 -13.18 1.09 -17.83
N ASN A 292 -14.33 0.68 -17.26
CA ASN A 292 -15.14 -0.44 -17.76
C ASN A 292 -16.62 -0.30 -17.32
N HIS A 293 -17.49 -1.19 -17.79
CA HIS A 293 -18.83 -1.36 -17.23
C HIS A 293 -18.78 -2.30 -16.02
N THR A 294 -19.33 -1.85 -14.88
CA THR A 294 -19.25 -2.58 -13.61
C THR A 294 -20.59 -2.66 -12.89
N HIS A 295 -21.00 -3.88 -12.55
CA HIS A 295 -22.08 -4.11 -11.59
C HIS A 295 -21.56 -3.85 -10.18
N PHE A 296 -22.33 -3.09 -9.39
CA PHE A 296 -21.97 -2.79 -8.01
C PHE A 296 -22.90 -3.51 -7.04
N LEU A 297 -22.37 -4.49 -6.32
CA LEU A 297 -23.09 -5.28 -5.33
C LEU A 297 -22.64 -4.86 -3.93
N GLY A 298 -23.00 -3.64 -3.55
CA GLY A 298 -22.41 -2.93 -2.40
C GLY A 298 -22.70 -3.52 -1.02
N GLN A 299 -23.70 -4.42 -0.87
CA GLN A 299 -23.97 -5.02 0.44
C GLN A 299 -22.87 -6.00 0.87
N GLY A 300 -22.25 -6.71 -0.08
CA GLY A 300 -21.11 -7.61 0.18
C GLY A 300 -21.42 -8.83 1.04
N ASP A 301 -22.69 -9.20 1.17
CA ASP A 301 -23.20 -10.34 1.93
C ASP A 301 -24.01 -11.29 1.03
N SER A 302 -24.71 -12.26 1.64
CA SER A 302 -25.61 -13.20 0.98
C SER A 302 -26.58 -12.56 -0.01
N THR A 303 -27.07 -11.34 0.26
CA THR A 303 -27.93 -10.60 -0.69
C THR A 303 -27.18 -10.25 -1.98
N SER A 304 -25.91 -9.85 -1.85
CA SER A 304 -25.03 -9.59 -3.00
C SER A 304 -24.66 -10.89 -3.72
N MET A 305 -24.49 -11.99 -2.99
CA MET A 305 -24.25 -13.31 -3.59
C MET A 305 -25.45 -13.78 -4.43
N ASP A 306 -26.67 -13.57 -3.94
CA ASP A 306 -27.89 -13.90 -4.69
C ASP A 306 -28.05 -13.01 -5.93
N ALA A 307 -27.71 -11.72 -5.83
CA ALA A 307 -27.70 -10.83 -6.98
C ALA A 307 -26.66 -11.25 -8.03
N LEU A 308 -25.46 -11.66 -7.61
CA LEU A 308 -24.44 -12.21 -8.51
C LEU A 308 -24.95 -13.48 -9.20
N LYS A 309 -25.54 -14.42 -8.46
CA LYS A 309 -26.13 -15.64 -9.03
C LYS A 309 -27.21 -15.31 -10.06
N LYS A 310 -28.08 -14.33 -9.80
CA LYS A 310 -29.09 -13.87 -10.77
C LYS A 310 -28.46 -13.32 -12.06
N ILE A 311 -27.40 -12.51 -11.96
CA ILE A 311 -26.66 -12.01 -13.13
C ILE A 311 -26.12 -13.20 -13.94
N LEU A 312 -25.44 -14.15 -13.29
CA LEU A 312 -24.86 -15.31 -13.95
C LEU A 312 -25.92 -16.23 -14.58
N HIS A 313 -27.03 -16.47 -13.88
CA HIS A 313 -28.14 -17.31 -14.36
C HIS A 313 -28.91 -16.69 -15.53
N SER A 314 -28.85 -15.37 -15.71
CA SER A 314 -29.46 -14.70 -16.87
C SER A 314 -28.72 -14.98 -18.19
N GLY A 315 -27.54 -15.61 -18.12
CA GLY A 315 -26.65 -15.84 -19.27
C GLY A 315 -25.66 -14.70 -19.51
N GLU A 316 -25.71 -13.62 -18.72
CA GLU A 316 -24.73 -12.55 -18.78
C GLU A 316 -23.35 -13.05 -18.34
N GLN A 317 -22.37 -12.93 -19.23
CA GLN A 317 -20.99 -13.28 -18.91
C GLN A 317 -20.25 -12.07 -18.31
N ILE A 318 -19.65 -12.28 -17.13
CA ILE A 318 -18.79 -11.29 -16.48
C ILE A 318 -17.30 -11.65 -16.67
N LEU A 319 -16.44 -10.64 -16.61
CA LEU A 319 -15.00 -10.77 -16.77
C LEU A 319 -14.35 -11.20 -15.46
N ALA A 320 -14.64 -10.44 -14.40
CA ALA A 320 -14.05 -10.65 -13.10
C ALA A 320 -14.91 -10.06 -11.97
N VAL A 321 -14.73 -10.62 -10.79
CA VAL A 321 -15.21 -10.09 -9.51
C VAL A 321 -14.02 -9.47 -8.78
N PHE A 322 -14.16 -8.21 -8.38
CA PHE A 322 -13.27 -7.51 -7.46
C PHE A 322 -13.91 -7.49 -6.08
N ILE A 323 -13.13 -7.82 -5.03
CA ILE A 323 -13.63 -7.89 -3.65
C ILE A 323 -12.53 -7.46 -2.67
N GLU A 324 -12.92 -6.76 -1.60
CA GLU A 324 -12.05 -6.51 -0.44
C GLU A 324 -12.27 -7.58 0.64
N ALA A 325 -11.18 -8.10 1.20
CA ALA A 325 -11.20 -9.15 2.22
C ALA A 325 -10.48 -8.71 3.50
N PRO A 326 -11.20 -8.22 4.53
CA PRO A 326 -12.60 -7.79 4.54
C PRO A 326 -12.77 -6.35 4.01
N SER A 327 -14.02 -5.89 3.88
CA SER A 327 -14.33 -4.54 3.36
C SER A 327 -13.93 -3.39 4.29
N ASN A 328 -13.55 -2.25 3.71
CA ASN A 328 -13.32 -1.00 4.45
C ASN A 328 -14.46 0.01 4.20
N PRO A 329 -15.21 0.50 5.21
CA PRO A 329 -14.90 0.45 6.65
C PRO A 329 -15.75 -0.56 7.46
N LEU A 330 -16.67 -1.29 6.82
CA LEU A 330 -17.69 -2.10 7.52
C LEU A 330 -17.20 -3.49 7.92
N LEU A 331 -16.03 -3.91 7.43
CA LEU A 331 -15.38 -5.16 7.80
C LEU A 331 -16.30 -6.36 7.59
N LYS A 332 -17.11 -6.30 6.53
CA LYS A 332 -17.88 -7.45 6.04
C LYS A 332 -16.95 -8.35 5.24
N MET A 333 -17.23 -9.64 5.27
CA MET A 333 -16.46 -10.65 4.55
C MET A 333 -17.38 -11.42 3.61
N GLY A 334 -17.13 -11.28 2.30
CA GLY A 334 -17.82 -12.08 1.30
C GLY A 334 -17.37 -13.53 1.33
N ASP A 335 -18.25 -14.43 0.90
CA ASP A 335 -17.95 -15.87 0.81
C ASP A 335 -17.02 -16.17 -0.38
N LEU A 336 -15.71 -16.20 -0.12
CA LEU A 336 -14.68 -16.46 -1.12
C LEU A 336 -14.75 -17.91 -1.66
N GLN A 337 -15.23 -18.86 -0.86
CA GLN A 337 -15.37 -20.26 -1.30
C GLN A 337 -16.47 -20.38 -2.35
N GLU A 338 -17.64 -19.77 -2.08
CA GLU A 338 -18.74 -19.75 -3.04
C GLU A 338 -18.38 -18.92 -4.29
N LEU A 339 -17.68 -17.79 -4.13
CA LEU A 339 -17.18 -17.03 -5.27
C LEU A 339 -16.25 -17.87 -6.14
N LYS A 340 -15.33 -18.64 -5.53
CA LYS A 340 -14.43 -19.53 -6.27
C LYS A 340 -15.20 -20.61 -7.02
N ARG A 341 -16.18 -21.24 -6.38
CA ARG A 341 -17.06 -22.24 -7.03
C ARG A 341 -17.80 -21.64 -8.23
N LEU A 342 -18.34 -20.42 -8.09
CA LEU A 342 -19.03 -19.71 -9.17
C LEU A 342 -18.06 -19.29 -10.29
N SER A 343 -16.86 -18.84 -9.94
CA SER A 343 -15.78 -18.53 -10.88
C SER A 343 -15.43 -19.76 -11.73
N ASP A 344 -15.40 -20.93 -11.10
CA ASP A 344 -15.12 -22.18 -11.79
C ASP A 344 -16.24 -22.60 -12.74
N LEU A 345 -17.48 -22.43 -12.34
CA LEU A 345 -18.65 -22.76 -13.15
C LEU A 345 -18.88 -21.80 -14.32
N TYR A 346 -18.73 -20.48 -14.10
CA TYR A 346 -19.06 -19.43 -15.07
C TYR A 346 -17.84 -18.81 -15.77
N SER A 347 -16.63 -19.28 -15.45
CA SER A 347 -15.37 -18.87 -16.09
C SER A 347 -15.09 -17.36 -16.03
N PHE A 348 -15.26 -16.76 -14.85
CA PHE A 348 -14.80 -15.40 -14.53
C PHE A 348 -13.63 -15.43 -13.55
N TYR A 349 -12.88 -14.32 -13.46
CA TYR A 349 -11.69 -14.24 -12.60
C TYR A 349 -11.98 -13.54 -11.26
N ILE A 350 -11.17 -13.82 -10.24
CA ILE A 350 -11.31 -13.19 -8.92
C ILE A 350 -10.08 -12.34 -8.60
N VAL A 351 -10.31 -11.06 -8.30
CA VAL A 351 -9.29 -10.14 -7.80
C VAL A 351 -9.63 -9.78 -6.35
N VAL A 352 -8.73 -10.12 -5.43
CA VAL A 352 -8.90 -9.83 -4.00
C VAL A 352 -7.97 -8.70 -3.58
N ASP A 353 -8.52 -7.64 -3.01
CA ASP A 353 -7.76 -6.68 -2.21
C ASP A 353 -7.78 -7.15 -0.75
N GLU A 354 -6.65 -7.66 -0.27
CA GLU A 354 -6.52 -8.17 1.11
C GLU A 354 -5.94 -7.14 2.08
N THR A 355 -5.84 -5.86 1.71
CA THR A 355 -5.14 -4.83 2.49
C THR A 355 -5.53 -4.78 3.97
N VAL A 356 -6.81 -4.97 4.28
CA VAL A 356 -7.33 -4.90 5.66
C VAL A 356 -7.09 -6.20 6.43
N GLY A 357 -7.25 -7.35 5.78
CA GLY A 357 -6.91 -8.63 6.39
C GLY A 357 -5.40 -8.73 6.62
N GLY A 358 -4.63 -8.48 5.57
CA GLY A 358 -3.18 -8.55 5.56
C GLY A 358 -2.67 -9.99 5.46
N PHE A 359 -1.42 -10.13 4.98
CA PHE A 359 -0.77 -11.42 4.70
C PHE A 359 -0.71 -12.40 5.89
N VAL A 360 -0.82 -11.88 7.12
CA VAL A 360 -0.67 -12.64 8.37
C VAL A 360 -2.00 -13.20 8.84
N ASN A 361 -3.10 -12.46 8.68
CA ASN A 361 -4.37 -12.81 9.29
C ASN A 361 -5.22 -13.76 8.45
N ILE A 362 -5.14 -13.62 7.12
CA ILE A 362 -5.98 -14.37 6.17
C ILE A 362 -5.13 -14.98 5.05
N ASP A 363 -5.60 -16.10 4.51
CA ASP A 363 -5.06 -16.73 3.31
C ASP A 363 -6.12 -16.82 2.20
N VAL A 364 -6.05 -15.85 1.28
CA VAL A 364 -7.00 -15.75 0.16
C VAL A 364 -6.47 -16.32 -1.15
N LEU A 365 -5.19 -16.75 -1.19
CA LEU A 365 -4.56 -17.27 -2.41
C LEU A 365 -5.30 -18.46 -3.04
N PRO A 366 -5.85 -19.42 -2.26
CA PRO A 366 -6.63 -20.52 -2.85
C PRO A 366 -7.87 -20.09 -3.64
N TYR A 367 -8.40 -18.89 -3.36
CA TYR A 367 -9.67 -18.41 -3.89
C TYR A 367 -9.54 -17.27 -4.91
N ALA A 368 -8.33 -16.75 -5.12
CA ALA A 368 -8.06 -15.59 -5.97
C ALA A 368 -7.21 -15.95 -7.20
N ASP A 369 -7.45 -15.29 -8.34
CA ASP A 369 -6.53 -15.33 -9.48
C ASP A 369 -5.41 -14.28 -9.32
N ILE A 370 -5.77 -13.12 -8.76
CA ILE A 370 -4.86 -12.00 -8.51
C ILE A 370 -5.14 -11.45 -7.11
N ILE A 371 -4.09 -11.22 -6.33
CA ILE A 371 -4.18 -10.54 -5.04
C ILE A 371 -3.51 -9.17 -5.15
N CYS A 372 -4.17 -8.14 -4.64
CA CYS A 372 -3.63 -6.80 -4.51
C CYS A 372 -3.54 -6.42 -3.03
N SER A 373 -2.48 -5.70 -2.64
CA SER A 373 -2.31 -5.27 -1.25
C SER A 373 -1.66 -3.89 -1.20
N SER A 374 -2.15 -3.01 -0.31
CA SER A 374 -1.49 -1.73 -0.02
C SER A 374 -0.40 -1.93 1.03
N LEU A 375 0.86 -1.92 0.58
CA LEU A 375 2.03 -2.03 1.46
C LEU A 375 2.25 -0.78 2.32
N THR A 376 1.56 0.33 2.00
CA THR A 376 1.49 1.58 2.80
C THR A 376 0.97 1.37 4.23
N LYS A 377 0.18 0.31 4.46
CA LYS A 377 -0.58 0.09 5.70
C LYS A 377 0.25 -0.70 6.71
N ILE A 378 -0.32 -1.74 7.31
CA ILE A 378 0.32 -2.53 8.38
C ILE A 378 1.67 -3.13 7.98
N PHE A 379 1.85 -3.43 6.68
CA PHE A 379 3.12 -3.92 6.15
C PHE A 379 4.27 -2.93 6.36
N SER A 380 4.01 -1.63 6.21
CA SER A 380 4.97 -0.56 6.54
C SER A 380 4.83 -0.11 8.00
N GLY A 381 3.64 0.23 8.48
CA GLY A 381 3.41 0.69 9.86
C GLY A 381 3.87 2.11 10.17
N ASP A 382 4.97 2.59 9.58
CA ASP A 382 5.59 3.88 9.91
C ASP A 382 4.95 5.10 9.23
N SER A 383 3.93 4.91 8.39
CA SER A 383 3.20 6.00 7.73
C SER A 383 4.06 6.94 6.87
N ASN A 384 5.25 6.50 6.46
CA ASN A 384 6.24 7.33 5.78
C ASN A 384 6.56 6.85 4.35
N VAL A 385 5.87 5.84 3.83
CA VAL A 385 6.05 5.31 2.47
C VAL A 385 4.73 4.84 1.89
N ILE A 386 4.50 5.10 0.60
CA ILE A 386 3.37 4.60 -0.16
C ILE A 386 3.88 3.52 -1.12
N ALA A 387 3.24 2.35 -1.10
CA ALA A 387 3.55 1.26 -2.00
C ALA A 387 2.37 0.29 -2.13
N GLY A 388 2.40 -0.55 -3.15
CA GLY A 388 1.45 -1.64 -3.35
C GLY A 388 2.14 -2.91 -3.86
N SER A 389 1.45 -4.03 -3.75
CA SER A 389 1.86 -5.30 -4.33
C SER A 389 0.74 -5.92 -5.15
N LEU A 390 1.14 -6.69 -6.16
CA LEU A 390 0.27 -7.61 -6.88
C LEU A 390 0.91 -8.99 -6.83
N VAL A 391 0.16 -10.00 -6.41
CA VAL A 391 0.56 -11.41 -6.44
C VAL A 391 -0.30 -12.14 -7.46
N LEU A 392 0.34 -12.81 -8.41
CA LEU A 392 -0.33 -13.72 -9.34
C LEU A 392 -0.42 -15.11 -8.71
N ASN A 393 -1.60 -15.71 -8.75
CA ASN A 393 -1.76 -17.09 -8.32
C ASN A 393 -1.20 -18.04 -9.40
N PRO A 394 -0.16 -18.86 -9.12
CA PRO A 394 0.38 -19.83 -10.07
C PRO A 394 -0.64 -20.89 -10.54
N ARG A 395 -1.69 -21.12 -9.74
CA ARG A 395 -2.81 -22.02 -10.05
C ARG A 395 -3.98 -21.32 -10.73
N GLY A 396 -3.92 -19.98 -10.86
CA GLY A 396 -4.97 -19.18 -11.47
C GLY A 396 -5.10 -19.46 -12.96
N LYS A 397 -6.33 -19.48 -13.48
CA LYS A 397 -6.60 -19.81 -14.89
C LYS A 397 -5.97 -18.80 -15.86
N ILE A 398 -5.73 -17.58 -15.39
CA ILE A 398 -5.12 -16.50 -16.17
C ILE A 398 -3.59 -16.43 -16.02
N TYR A 399 -2.97 -17.24 -15.17
CA TYR A 399 -1.57 -17.11 -14.76
C TYR A 399 -0.57 -16.98 -15.93
N GLU A 400 -0.62 -17.88 -16.90
CA GLU A 400 0.28 -17.86 -18.05
C GLU A 400 0.12 -16.63 -18.93
N PHE A 401 -1.13 -16.15 -19.09
CA PHE A 401 -1.39 -14.90 -19.79
C PHE A 401 -0.90 -13.71 -18.96
N ALA A 402 -1.19 -13.69 -17.67
CA ALA A 402 -0.79 -12.65 -16.74
C ALA A 402 0.72 -12.46 -16.76
N LYS A 403 1.52 -13.53 -16.66
CA LYS A 403 2.99 -13.45 -16.76
C LYS A 403 3.48 -12.84 -18.07
N LYS A 404 2.87 -13.21 -19.20
CA LYS A 404 3.20 -12.64 -20.51
C LYS A 404 2.81 -11.16 -20.55
N PHE A 405 1.65 -10.80 -20.02
CA PHE A 405 1.22 -9.41 -19.90
C PHE A 405 2.20 -8.61 -19.06
N MET A 406 2.57 -9.06 -17.87
CA MET A 406 3.50 -8.36 -16.98
C MET A 406 4.86 -8.11 -17.64
N LYS A 407 5.36 -9.04 -18.47
CA LYS A 407 6.60 -8.87 -19.25
C LYS A 407 6.46 -8.00 -20.51
N SER A 408 5.23 -7.66 -20.92
CA SER A 408 4.99 -6.88 -22.13
C SER A 408 5.19 -5.38 -21.94
N GLU A 409 5.48 -4.68 -23.04
CA GLU A 409 5.59 -3.21 -23.07
C GLU A 409 4.30 -2.48 -22.66
N ASN A 410 3.16 -3.17 -22.59
CA ASN A 410 1.89 -2.58 -22.13
C ASN A 410 1.44 -3.13 -20.78
N GLY A 411 2.23 -3.97 -20.12
CA GLY A 411 1.89 -4.55 -18.83
C GLY A 411 2.40 -3.77 -17.65
N TYR A 412 3.44 -4.32 -17.03
CA TYR A 412 4.06 -3.81 -15.82
C TYR A 412 5.28 -2.93 -16.11
N GLU A 413 5.54 -2.00 -15.21
CA GLU A 413 6.75 -1.18 -15.16
C GLU A 413 7.09 -0.99 -13.68
N ASP A 414 8.34 -1.28 -13.29
CA ASP A 414 8.78 -1.03 -11.93
C ASP A 414 9.02 0.47 -11.72
N CYS A 415 7.98 1.13 -11.22
CA CYS A 415 8.00 2.55 -10.85
C CYS A 415 8.12 2.76 -9.33
N LEU A 416 8.40 1.71 -8.53
CA LEU A 416 8.66 1.90 -7.11
C LEU A 416 10.03 2.54 -6.95
N TRP A 417 10.06 3.76 -6.40
CA TRP A 417 11.28 4.53 -6.25
C TRP A 417 12.26 3.89 -5.26
N CYS A 418 13.58 4.08 -5.48
CA CYS A 418 14.62 3.36 -4.74
C CYS A 418 14.62 3.68 -3.24
N GLU A 419 14.49 4.95 -2.86
CA GLU A 419 14.44 5.35 -1.45
C GLU A 419 13.15 4.87 -0.77
N ASP A 420 12.04 4.81 -1.51
CA ASP A 420 10.79 4.25 -1.01
C ASP A 420 10.92 2.74 -0.81
N ALA A 421 11.59 2.02 -1.72
CA ALA A 421 11.86 0.59 -1.56
C ALA A 421 12.75 0.30 -0.34
N LEU A 422 13.78 1.11 -0.11
CA LEU A 422 14.67 0.97 1.06
C LEU A 422 13.92 1.24 2.37
N CYS A 423 13.12 2.30 2.40
CA CYS A 423 12.26 2.61 3.55
C CYS A 423 11.25 1.48 3.80
N LEU A 424 10.59 0.99 2.76
CA LEU A 424 9.61 -0.07 2.86
C LEU A 424 10.22 -1.40 3.32
N GLU A 425 11.42 -1.74 2.85
CA GLU A 425 12.14 -2.92 3.30
C GLU A 425 12.45 -2.82 4.79
N ARG A 426 12.99 -1.68 5.25
CA ARG A 426 13.27 -1.48 6.68
C ARG A 426 12.02 -1.62 7.54
N ASN A 427 10.95 -0.93 7.16
CA ASN A 427 9.71 -0.86 7.94
C ASN A 427 8.93 -2.20 7.97
N SER A 428 9.18 -3.08 7.00
CA SER A 428 8.51 -4.37 6.87
C SER A 428 9.25 -5.53 7.52
N ARG A 429 10.32 -5.29 8.27
CA ARG A 429 11.08 -6.37 8.95
C ARG A 429 10.28 -7.03 10.09
N ASP A 430 9.44 -6.25 10.77
CA ASP A 430 8.69 -6.59 11.98
C ASP A 430 7.16 -6.66 11.75
N PHE A 431 6.70 -6.64 10.49
CA PHE A 431 5.26 -6.54 10.19
C PHE A 431 4.42 -7.71 10.75
N VAL A 432 5.00 -8.90 10.90
CA VAL A 432 4.32 -10.07 11.48
C VAL A 432 4.09 -9.86 12.97
N GLU A 433 5.14 -9.57 13.73
CA GLU A 433 5.06 -9.28 15.18
C GLU A 433 4.12 -8.10 15.45
N ARG A 434 4.23 -7.05 14.63
CA ARG A 434 3.31 -5.89 14.66
C ARG A 434 1.87 -6.31 14.49
N THR A 435 1.57 -7.17 13.51
CA THR A 435 0.19 -7.62 13.24
C THR A 435 -0.37 -8.43 14.40
N ILE A 436 0.40 -9.37 14.97
CA ILE A 436 0.01 -10.17 16.14
C ILE A 436 -0.26 -9.27 17.35
N LYS A 437 0.61 -8.28 17.59
CA LYS A 437 0.44 -7.31 18.68
C LYS A 437 -0.81 -6.46 18.50
N VAL A 438 -1.07 -5.99 17.28
CA VAL A 438 -2.27 -5.23 16.92
C VAL A 438 -3.54 -6.06 17.12
N ASN A 439 -3.54 -7.34 16.72
CA ASN A 439 -4.65 -8.26 16.96
C ASN A 439 -4.97 -8.36 18.45
N THR A 440 -3.95 -8.63 19.27
CA THR A 440 -4.09 -8.73 20.74
C THR A 440 -4.60 -7.42 21.35
N ASN A 441 -4.03 -6.28 20.96
CA ASN A 441 -4.43 -4.98 21.47
C ASN A 441 -5.91 -4.67 21.13
N THR A 442 -6.33 -5.04 19.92
CA THR A 442 -7.70 -4.82 19.43
C THR A 442 -8.71 -5.67 20.17
N ASP A 443 -8.42 -6.96 20.35
CA ASP A 443 -9.26 -7.87 21.13
C ASP A 443 -9.45 -7.39 22.58
N VAL A 444 -8.35 -7.01 23.25
CA VAL A 444 -8.38 -6.49 24.61
C VAL A 444 -9.23 -5.22 24.71
N LEU A 445 -9.05 -4.28 23.77
CA LEU A 445 -9.82 -3.03 23.75
C LEU A 445 -11.32 -3.29 23.52
N LEU A 446 -11.66 -4.14 22.55
CA LEU A 446 -13.04 -4.49 22.23
C LEU A 446 -13.72 -5.16 23.44
N THR A 447 -13.11 -6.20 23.99
CA THR A 447 -13.68 -7.00 25.07
C THR A 447 -13.79 -6.25 26.39
N LYS A 448 -12.74 -5.50 26.78
CA LYS A 448 -12.73 -4.83 28.10
C LYS A 448 -13.46 -3.50 28.12
N VAL A 449 -13.53 -2.78 27.01
CA VAL A 449 -13.99 -1.37 27.01
C VAL A 449 -15.18 -1.13 26.10
N LEU A 450 -15.16 -1.63 24.86
CA LEU A 450 -16.12 -1.19 23.84
C LEU A 450 -17.40 -2.02 23.81
N LEU A 451 -17.31 -3.35 23.88
CA LEU A 451 -18.47 -4.25 23.91
C LEU A 451 -19.47 -3.92 25.03
N PRO A 452 -19.05 -3.61 26.28
CA PRO A 452 -19.98 -3.23 27.35
C PRO A 452 -20.81 -1.96 27.11
N GLN A 453 -20.43 -1.16 26.11
CA GLN A 453 -21.08 0.10 25.74
C GLN A 453 -22.01 -0.04 24.52
N VAL A 454 -22.08 -1.22 23.91
CA VAL A 454 -23.03 -1.52 22.83
C VAL A 454 -24.46 -1.49 23.37
N GLY A 455 -25.37 -0.85 22.64
CA GLY A 455 -26.74 -0.58 23.07
C GLY A 455 -26.88 0.61 24.04
N LYS A 456 -25.76 1.20 24.50
CA LYS A 456 -25.75 2.41 25.35
C LYS A 456 -25.23 3.61 24.55
N LEU A 457 -23.92 3.62 24.32
CA LEU A 457 -23.24 4.67 23.55
C LEU A 457 -23.14 4.27 22.08
N PHE A 458 -22.67 3.05 21.83
CA PHE A 458 -22.48 2.52 20.48
C PHE A 458 -23.75 1.80 20.04
N LYS A 459 -24.24 2.13 18.85
CA LYS A 459 -25.32 1.43 18.17
C LYS A 459 -24.87 0.06 17.70
N LYS A 460 -23.73 0.01 17.01
CA LYS A 460 -23.13 -1.22 16.49
C LYS A 460 -21.61 -1.06 16.36
N ILE A 461 -20.91 -2.16 16.62
CA ILE A 461 -19.48 -2.32 16.33
C ILE A 461 -19.34 -3.19 15.09
N TYR A 462 -18.55 -2.72 14.14
CA TYR A 462 -18.12 -3.47 12.96
C TYR A 462 -16.69 -3.93 13.20
N TYR A 463 -16.50 -5.24 13.22
CA TYR A 463 -15.25 -5.96 13.38
C TYR A 463 -15.49 -7.37 12.84
N PRO A 464 -14.55 -8.06 12.17
CA PRO A 464 -14.89 -9.28 11.45
C PRO A 464 -15.61 -10.35 12.29
N SER A 465 -15.26 -10.51 13.57
CA SER A 465 -15.92 -11.45 14.48
C SER A 465 -17.24 -10.95 15.10
N LEU A 466 -17.59 -9.67 14.92
CA LEU A 466 -18.75 -9.01 15.55
C LEU A 466 -19.76 -8.43 14.53
N THR A 467 -19.38 -8.25 13.27
CA THR A 467 -20.21 -7.57 12.25
C THR A 467 -21.51 -8.33 11.95
N SER A 468 -21.42 -9.65 11.76
CA SER A 468 -22.52 -10.61 11.62
C SER A 468 -21.99 -12.04 11.71
N GLU A 469 -22.86 -13.01 12.03
CA GLU A 469 -22.51 -14.45 12.00
C GLU A 469 -22.00 -14.89 10.63
N GLU A 470 -22.63 -14.39 9.55
CA GLU A 470 -22.19 -14.65 8.18
C GLU A 470 -20.77 -14.13 7.93
N THR A 471 -20.49 -12.88 8.33
CA THR A 471 -19.15 -12.27 8.18
C THR A 471 -18.11 -13.07 8.94
N LYS A 472 -18.40 -13.43 10.19
CA LYS A 472 -17.50 -14.21 11.03
C LYS A 472 -17.20 -15.56 10.39
N ARG A 473 -18.22 -16.31 9.98
CA ARG A 473 -18.05 -17.61 9.32
C ARG A 473 -17.22 -17.50 8.04
N ASN A 474 -17.50 -16.53 7.19
CA ASN A 474 -16.77 -16.33 5.94
C ASN A 474 -15.30 -15.94 6.21
N TYR A 475 -15.04 -15.13 7.23
CA TYR A 475 -13.69 -14.74 7.63
C TYR A 475 -12.91 -15.93 8.21
N ASP A 476 -13.52 -16.66 9.14
CA ASP A 476 -12.93 -17.85 9.77
C ASP A 476 -12.53 -18.90 8.72
N SER A 477 -13.31 -19.02 7.64
CA SER A 477 -13.06 -19.95 6.54
C SER A 477 -11.79 -19.68 5.73
N VAL A 478 -11.23 -18.46 5.85
CA VAL A 478 -9.99 -18.04 5.19
C VAL A 478 -8.95 -17.52 6.17
N MET A 479 -9.16 -17.70 7.48
CA MET A 479 -8.19 -17.30 8.50
C MET A 479 -6.90 -18.10 8.33
N ALA A 480 -5.77 -17.41 8.43
CA ALA A 480 -4.47 -18.08 8.35
C ALA A 480 -4.28 -19.05 9.52
N THR A 481 -3.75 -20.24 9.25
CA THR A 481 -3.68 -21.34 10.22
C THR A 481 -2.64 -21.16 11.33
N ARG A 482 -1.64 -20.29 11.13
CA ARG A 482 -0.52 -20.09 12.08
C ARG A 482 -0.78 -18.90 13.01
N ASP A 483 -0.64 -17.69 12.48
CA ASP A 483 -0.70 -16.43 13.22
C ASP A 483 -1.98 -15.63 12.92
N GLY A 484 -3.04 -16.33 12.51
CA GLY A 484 -4.31 -15.75 12.12
C GLY A 484 -4.98 -14.94 13.23
N GLY A 485 -5.61 -13.83 12.87
CA GLY A 485 -6.39 -12.99 13.78
C GLY A 485 -7.38 -12.13 13.00
N TYR A 486 -8.17 -11.31 13.69
CA TYR A 486 -9.21 -10.49 13.05
C TYR A 486 -8.76 -9.07 12.68
N GLY A 487 -7.48 -8.74 12.83
CA GLY A 487 -6.89 -7.47 12.44
C GLY A 487 -7.03 -6.34 13.48
N GLY A 488 -6.55 -5.17 13.09
CA GLY A 488 -6.51 -3.96 13.93
C GLY A 488 -7.56 -2.91 13.66
N LEU A 489 -8.45 -3.14 12.69
CA LEU A 489 -9.41 -2.16 12.22
C LEU A 489 -10.79 -2.49 12.78
N PHE A 490 -11.50 -1.50 13.32
CA PHE A 490 -12.92 -1.63 13.66
C PHE A 490 -13.64 -0.30 13.41
N SER A 491 -14.96 -0.35 13.28
CA SER A 491 -15.80 0.85 13.15
C SER A 491 -16.90 0.86 14.20
N LEU A 492 -17.20 2.05 14.73
CA LEU A 492 -18.24 2.30 15.71
C LEU A 492 -19.31 3.17 15.06
N THR A 493 -20.57 2.77 15.21
CA THR A 493 -21.72 3.64 14.89
C THR A 493 -22.41 4.07 16.16
N PHE A 494 -23.02 5.25 16.13
CA PHE A 494 -23.69 5.86 17.27
C PHE A 494 -25.19 5.95 17.01
N PHE A 495 -25.99 6.27 18.02
CA PHE A 495 -27.42 6.53 17.83
C PHE A 495 -27.68 7.91 17.22
N ASP A 496 -26.79 8.87 17.48
CA ASP A 496 -26.90 10.24 16.99
C ASP A 496 -25.50 10.78 16.65
N ILE A 497 -25.47 11.82 15.81
CA ILE A 497 -24.23 12.42 15.32
C ILE A 497 -23.51 13.25 16.39
N GLU A 498 -24.23 13.77 17.38
CA GLU A 498 -23.65 14.62 18.42
C GLU A 498 -22.84 13.79 19.43
N LYS A 499 -23.31 12.59 19.79
CA LYS A 499 -22.50 11.61 20.54
C LYS A 499 -21.26 11.18 19.78
N ALA A 500 -21.38 10.92 18.48
CA ALA A 500 -20.23 10.58 17.66
C ALA A 500 -19.18 11.70 17.67
N LYS A 501 -19.61 12.96 17.50
CA LYS A 501 -18.73 14.14 17.59
C LYS A 501 -18.08 14.27 18.97
N LYS A 502 -18.86 14.18 20.05
CA LYS A 502 -18.38 14.32 21.42
C LYS A 502 -17.36 13.23 21.76
N PHE A 503 -17.67 11.97 21.46
CA PHE A 503 -16.75 10.85 21.64
C PHE A 503 -15.47 11.03 20.80
N PHE A 504 -15.60 11.36 19.51
CA PHE A 504 -14.45 11.54 18.63
C PHE A 504 -13.53 12.68 19.08
N ASN A 505 -14.09 13.80 19.54
CA ASN A 505 -13.33 14.95 20.06
C ASN A 505 -12.63 14.63 21.38
N ASN A 506 -13.23 13.78 22.22
CA ASN A 506 -12.66 13.36 23.50
C ASN A 506 -11.64 12.22 23.39
N LEU A 507 -11.58 11.53 22.25
CA LEU A 507 -10.54 10.53 21.99
C LEU A 507 -9.19 11.23 21.78
N GLU A 508 -8.34 11.17 22.80
CA GLU A 508 -6.96 11.68 22.80
C GLU A 508 -6.03 10.76 22.00
N LEU A 509 -6.29 10.65 20.69
CA LEU A 509 -5.57 9.82 19.72
C LEU A 509 -5.22 10.65 18.48
N CYS A 510 -4.25 10.15 17.69
CA CYS A 510 -3.99 10.71 16.37
C CYS A 510 -5.23 10.59 15.47
N LYS A 511 -5.52 11.64 14.71
CA LYS A 511 -6.68 11.70 13.81
C LYS A 511 -6.18 11.74 12.37
N GLY A 512 -6.68 10.84 11.52
CA GLY A 512 -6.24 10.79 10.14
C GLY A 512 -6.96 9.73 9.30
N PRO A 513 -7.02 9.91 7.97
CA PRO A 513 -7.77 9.04 7.07
C PRO A 513 -7.09 7.69 6.78
N SER A 514 -5.83 7.50 7.18
CA SER A 514 -5.10 6.24 6.97
C SER A 514 -5.44 5.17 8.02
N LEU A 515 -4.75 4.03 7.94
CA LEU A 515 -4.88 2.85 8.82
C LEU A 515 -3.59 2.02 8.79
N GLY A 516 -3.48 1.05 9.70
CA GLY A 516 -2.37 0.11 9.78
C GLY A 516 -1.06 0.77 10.21
N THR A 517 -1.13 1.72 11.14
CA THR A 517 0.01 2.50 11.62
C THR A 517 0.54 1.97 12.95
N ASN A 518 1.79 2.27 13.30
CA ASN A 518 2.39 1.86 14.58
C ASN A 518 1.73 2.50 15.81
N PHE A 519 0.96 3.57 15.60
CA PHE A 519 0.12 4.23 16.61
C PHE A 519 -1.35 4.18 16.19
N THR A 520 -2.26 4.33 17.14
CA THR A 520 -3.69 4.23 16.93
C THR A 520 -4.23 5.49 16.23
N LEU A 521 -5.03 5.28 15.17
CA LEU A 521 -5.68 6.32 14.39
C LEU A 521 -7.20 6.25 14.52
N ALA A 522 -7.85 7.40 14.65
CA ALA A 522 -9.31 7.54 14.55
C ALA A 522 -9.73 8.44 13.39
N CYS A 523 -10.82 8.08 12.71
CA CYS A 523 -11.31 8.78 11.52
C CYS A 523 -12.85 8.77 11.44
N PRO A 524 -13.53 9.92 11.26
CA PRO A 524 -14.94 9.95 10.86
C PRO A 524 -15.06 9.62 9.37
N TYR A 525 -14.96 8.32 9.05
CA TYR A 525 -14.73 7.83 7.68
C TYR A 525 -15.76 8.35 6.67
N ALA A 526 -17.06 8.22 6.97
CA ALA A 526 -18.13 8.66 6.08
C ALA A 526 -18.01 10.14 5.70
N ILE A 527 -17.70 10.99 6.69
CA ILE A 527 -17.57 12.44 6.52
C ILE A 527 -16.33 12.78 5.68
N ILE A 528 -15.20 12.09 5.90
CA ILE A 528 -13.95 12.41 5.19
C ILE A 528 -13.92 11.83 3.77
N ALA A 529 -14.39 10.59 3.59
CA ALA A 529 -14.25 9.88 2.32
C ALA A 529 -15.45 10.09 1.36
N HIS A 530 -16.63 10.43 1.88
CA HIS A 530 -17.88 10.42 1.12
C HIS A 530 -18.80 11.60 1.48
N TYR A 531 -18.24 12.77 1.81
CA TYR A 531 -19.02 13.93 2.26
C TYR A 531 -20.18 14.31 1.32
N GLN A 532 -19.96 14.19 0.01
CA GLN A 532 -20.93 14.56 -1.02
C GLN A 532 -21.98 13.47 -1.30
N GLU A 533 -21.78 12.25 -0.78
CA GLU A 533 -22.54 11.04 -1.12
C GLU A 533 -23.12 10.34 0.12
N LEU A 534 -23.22 11.05 1.25
CA LEU A 534 -23.60 10.47 2.55
C LEU A 534 -24.92 9.70 2.53
N ASP A 535 -25.92 10.21 1.81
CA ASP A 535 -27.22 9.55 1.70
C ASP A 535 -27.17 8.28 0.82
N GLU A 536 -26.34 8.30 -0.23
CA GLU A 536 -26.14 7.14 -1.12
C GLU A 536 -25.35 6.03 -0.44
N ILE A 537 -24.36 6.34 0.39
CA ILE A 537 -23.57 5.29 1.06
C ILE A 537 -24.32 4.70 2.27
N ALA A 538 -25.29 5.44 2.82
CA ALA A 538 -26.07 5.01 3.99
C ALA A 538 -26.90 3.75 3.70
N GLN A 539 -27.42 3.56 2.47
CA GLN A 539 -28.11 2.32 2.08
C GLN A 539 -27.20 1.07 2.15
N TYR A 540 -25.88 1.23 2.08
CA TYR A 540 -24.91 0.15 2.24
C TYR A 540 -24.46 -0.03 3.71
N GLY A 541 -25.01 0.75 4.64
CA GLY A 541 -24.68 0.71 6.07
C GLY A 541 -23.54 1.65 6.50
N VAL A 542 -23.00 2.47 5.59
CA VAL A 542 -21.96 3.46 5.92
C VAL A 542 -22.64 4.72 6.45
N GLU A 543 -22.96 4.72 7.75
CA GLU A 543 -23.70 5.82 8.39
C GLU A 543 -22.83 7.08 8.60
N LYS A 544 -23.44 8.26 8.52
CA LYS A 544 -22.76 9.57 8.73
C LYS A 544 -22.10 9.74 10.10
N ASN A 545 -22.55 8.97 11.08
CA ASN A 545 -22.06 8.96 12.45
C ASN A 545 -21.10 7.78 12.71
N LEU A 546 -20.47 7.23 11.67
CA LEU A 546 -19.47 6.17 11.79
C LEU A 546 -18.08 6.75 12.12
N VAL A 547 -17.45 6.20 13.16
CA VAL A 547 -16.06 6.45 13.54
C VAL A 547 -15.25 5.17 13.36
N ARG A 548 -14.28 5.19 12.46
CA ARG A 548 -13.33 4.09 12.22
C ARG A 548 -12.10 4.28 13.10
N VAL A 549 -11.62 3.19 13.68
CA VAL A 549 -10.39 3.15 14.49
C VAL A 549 -9.46 2.08 13.95
N SER A 550 -8.21 2.45 13.73
CA SER A 550 -7.10 1.53 13.45
C SER A 550 -6.20 1.47 14.66
N VAL A 551 -6.18 0.35 15.37
CA VAL A 551 -5.38 0.10 16.57
C VAL A 551 -3.90 -0.05 16.20
N GLY A 552 -3.02 0.57 16.99
CA GLY A 552 -1.56 0.49 16.87
C GLY A 552 -0.91 -0.37 17.94
N LEU A 553 0.37 -0.10 18.18
CA LEU A 553 1.26 -0.87 19.07
C LEU A 553 1.31 -0.36 20.51
N GLU A 554 0.47 0.62 20.87
CA GLU A 554 0.46 1.15 22.23
C GLU A 554 0.24 0.07 23.29
N ASN A 555 0.64 0.34 24.53
CA ASN A 555 0.30 -0.51 25.65
C ASN A 555 -1.25 -0.62 25.77
N SER A 556 -1.75 -1.85 25.83
CA SER A 556 -3.19 -2.13 25.83
C SER A 556 -3.95 -1.46 26.97
N ASP A 557 -3.34 -1.33 28.16
CA ASP A 557 -3.99 -0.67 29.30
C ASP A 557 -4.04 0.84 29.11
N VAL A 558 -3.02 1.44 28.50
CA VAL A 558 -3.04 2.86 28.11
C VAL A 558 -4.15 3.10 27.09
N LEU A 559 -4.23 2.25 26.06
CA LEU A 559 -5.26 2.35 25.04
C LEU A 559 -6.66 2.22 25.65
N CYS A 560 -6.89 1.21 26.49
CA CYS A 560 -8.16 1.03 27.20
C CYS A 560 -8.53 2.27 28.02
N ARG A 561 -7.58 2.87 28.76
CA ARG A 561 -7.82 4.10 29.54
C ARG A 561 -8.19 5.29 28.66
N VAL A 562 -7.58 5.45 27.49
CA VAL A 562 -7.91 6.54 26.55
C VAL A 562 -9.37 6.42 26.09
N PHE A 563 -9.80 5.21 25.70
CA PHE A 563 -11.19 4.97 25.30
C PHE A 563 -12.17 5.11 26.46
N GLN A 564 -11.84 4.58 27.65
CA GLN A 564 -12.67 4.72 28.85
C GLN A 564 -12.93 6.19 29.20
N ARG A 565 -11.87 7.03 29.20
CA ARG A 565 -12.01 8.47 29.46
C ARG A 565 -12.91 9.16 28.44
N ALA A 566 -12.78 8.79 27.16
CA ALA A 566 -13.64 9.36 26.11
C ALA A 566 -15.11 8.99 26.31
N ILE A 567 -15.39 7.75 26.76
CA ILE A 567 -16.74 7.27 27.10
C ILE A 567 -17.28 7.99 28.36
N GLU A 568 -16.48 8.16 29.40
CA GLU A 568 -16.90 8.81 30.66
C GLU A 568 -17.23 10.30 30.48
N LYS A 569 -16.41 11.03 29.71
CA LYS A 569 -16.67 12.43 29.34
C LYS A 569 -17.96 12.56 28.52
N ASP A 570 -18.32 11.55 27.74
CA ASP A 570 -19.59 11.49 27.04
C ASP A 570 -20.77 11.35 28.02
N CYS A 571 -20.67 10.44 28.98
CA CYS A 571 -21.70 10.16 30.01
C CYS A 571 -21.85 11.24 31.12
N GLY A 572 -21.14 12.37 31.05
CA GLY A 572 -21.36 13.52 31.94
C GLY A 572 -20.78 13.40 33.36
N ARG A 573 -19.90 12.43 33.63
CA ARG A 573 -19.15 12.35 34.89
C ARG A 573 -17.75 12.92 34.70
N VAL A 574 -17.51 14.17 35.08
CA VAL A 574 -16.16 14.72 35.16
C VAL A 574 -15.88 15.18 36.59
N ARG A 575 -14.90 14.54 37.24
CA ARG A 575 -14.02 15.23 38.19
C ARG A 575 -12.80 15.67 37.40
N GLU A 576 -12.56 16.98 37.37
CA GLU A 576 -11.36 17.54 36.73
C GLU A 576 -10.12 17.02 37.43
N GLN A 577 -9.24 16.35 36.68
CA GLN A 577 -7.84 16.23 37.05
C GLN A 577 -6.99 16.68 35.87
N ASN A 578 -6.19 17.73 36.13
CA ASN A 578 -5.26 18.36 35.22
C ASN A 578 -4.22 17.37 34.71
N ILE A 579 -4.18 17.09 33.40
CA ILE A 579 -3.14 16.25 32.79
C ILE A 579 -2.56 16.98 31.57
N SER A 580 -1.74 17.99 31.84
CA SER A 580 -0.82 18.62 30.87
C SER A 580 0.56 17.94 30.87
N TYR A 581 0.84 17.06 31.85
CA TYR A 581 2.21 16.62 32.15
C TYR A 581 2.65 15.32 31.45
N VAL A 582 1.73 14.40 31.13
CA VAL A 582 2.09 13.08 30.56
C VAL A 582 2.26 13.16 29.03
N TYR A 583 1.47 14.00 28.35
CA TYR A 583 1.47 14.09 26.88
C TYR A 583 2.76 14.72 26.32
N LYS A 584 3.32 15.73 27.00
CA LYS A 584 4.61 16.34 26.62
C LYS A 584 5.80 15.38 26.73
N LYS A 585 5.70 14.30 27.51
CA LYS A 585 6.81 13.36 27.70
C LYS A 585 6.83 12.24 26.64
N ILE A 586 5.67 11.85 26.12
CA ILE A 586 5.57 10.83 25.05
C ILE A 586 5.87 11.47 23.68
N CYS A 587 5.36 12.67 23.40
CA CYS A 587 5.67 13.39 22.15
C CYS A 587 7.12 13.89 22.07
N ARG A 588 7.86 14.00 23.19
CA ARG A 588 9.29 14.37 23.17
C ARG A 588 10.21 13.22 22.77
N ASN A 589 9.77 11.96 22.89
CA ASN A 589 10.58 10.80 22.51
C ASN A 589 10.42 10.38 21.04
N PHE A 590 9.51 11.02 20.31
CA PHE A 590 9.38 10.90 18.85
C PHE A 590 9.55 12.30 18.23
N GLN A 591 10.81 12.72 18.06
CA GLN A 591 11.14 13.96 17.34
C GLN A 591 10.79 13.80 15.85
N CYS A 592 9.58 14.20 15.48
CA CYS A 592 9.28 14.69 14.15
C CYS A 592 9.01 16.19 14.28
N ASN A 593 10.05 17.01 14.11
CA ASN A 593 9.94 18.47 14.11
C ASN A 593 9.36 18.95 12.77
N VAL A 594 8.09 18.67 12.50
CA VAL A 594 7.30 19.36 11.48
C VAL A 594 5.86 19.42 11.97
N CYS A 595 5.56 20.27 12.96
CA CYS A 595 4.22 20.75 13.30
C CYS A 595 4.29 21.64 14.54
N SER A 596 4.93 22.80 14.40
CA SER A 596 4.62 23.96 15.24
C SER A 596 4.53 25.16 14.32
N ASP A 597 3.38 25.82 14.35
CA ASP A 597 3.05 27.09 13.71
C ASP A 597 2.50 27.02 12.28
N THR A 598 1.22 26.69 12.14
CA THR A 598 0.32 27.37 11.18
C THR A 598 -1.14 27.18 11.59
N THR A 599 -1.79 28.28 11.97
CA THR A 599 -3.24 28.43 12.08
C THR A 599 -3.89 28.43 10.69
N ASN A 600 -4.93 27.59 10.52
CA ASN A 600 -6.03 27.60 9.54
C ASN A 600 -5.82 28.06 8.08
N SER A 601 -6.44 27.26 7.19
CA SER A 601 -6.70 27.47 5.76
C SER A 601 -5.49 27.57 4.84
N GLU A 602 -4.85 26.42 4.55
CA GLU A 602 -4.32 26.02 3.24
C GLU A 602 -3.55 24.71 3.42
N ILE A 603 -4.26 23.57 3.41
CA ILE A 603 -3.60 22.26 3.29
C ILE A 603 -3.24 22.06 1.81
N ASN A 604 -2.25 22.80 1.35
CA ASN A 604 -1.50 22.46 0.14
C ASN A 604 -0.45 21.43 0.54
N SER A 605 -0.68 20.16 0.23
CA SER A 605 0.31 19.10 0.46
C SER A 605 1.66 19.51 -0.13
N SER A 606 2.75 19.40 0.64
CA SER A 606 4.10 19.80 0.20
C SER A 606 4.51 19.11 -1.11
N SER A 607 4.05 17.87 -1.33
CA SER A 607 4.23 17.11 -2.57
C SER A 607 3.62 17.79 -3.79
N TYR A 608 2.41 18.36 -3.69
CA TYR A 608 1.79 19.12 -4.79
C TYR A 608 2.59 20.38 -5.08
N CYS A 609 3.10 21.07 -4.05
CA CYS A 609 3.94 22.26 -4.22
C CYS A 609 5.28 21.92 -4.91
N ILE A 610 5.89 20.77 -4.59
CA ILE A 610 7.12 20.27 -5.22
C ILE A 610 6.85 19.81 -6.67
N ILE A 611 5.77 19.07 -6.92
CA ILE A 611 5.36 18.67 -8.28
C ILE A 611 5.09 19.91 -9.14
N VAL A 612 4.45 20.94 -8.58
CA VAL A 612 4.23 22.24 -9.23
C VAL A 612 5.55 22.98 -9.48
N LYS A 613 6.55 22.87 -8.58
CA LYS A 613 7.90 23.42 -8.81
C LYS A 613 8.63 22.69 -9.95
N ILE A 614 8.60 21.36 -9.99
CA ILE A 614 9.17 20.56 -11.09
C ILE A 614 8.49 20.92 -12.42
N ALA A 615 7.16 21.02 -12.41
CA ALA A 615 6.34 21.52 -13.51
C ALA A 615 6.78 22.91 -13.99
N ARG A 616 7.03 23.85 -13.07
CA ARG A 616 7.53 25.21 -13.37
C ARG A 616 8.95 25.18 -13.95
N VAL A 617 9.85 24.34 -13.44
CA VAL A 617 11.19 24.14 -14.01
C VAL A 617 11.09 23.52 -15.41
N GLY A 618 10.20 22.56 -15.61
CA GLY A 618 9.86 21.99 -16.91
C GLY A 618 9.38 23.05 -17.89
N LYS A 619 8.45 23.92 -17.48
CA LYS A 619 7.95 25.06 -18.28
C LYS A 619 9.07 26.02 -18.69
N LYS A 620 10.00 26.34 -17.77
CA LYS A 620 11.19 27.17 -18.05
C LYS A 620 12.16 26.52 -19.04
N LYS A 621 12.52 25.24 -18.83
CA LYS A 621 13.43 24.50 -19.71
C LYS A 621 12.82 24.28 -21.09
N PHE A 622 11.51 24.06 -21.18
CA PHE A 622 10.80 23.95 -22.45
C PHE A 622 10.82 25.26 -23.26
N HIS A 623 10.54 26.41 -22.62
CA HIS A 623 10.66 27.72 -23.29
C HIS A 623 12.09 28.04 -23.74
N ALA A 624 13.11 27.52 -23.06
CA ALA A 624 14.50 27.65 -23.50
C ALA A 624 14.81 26.78 -24.72
N THR A 625 14.15 25.62 -24.87
CA THR A 625 14.29 24.74 -26.04
C THR A 625 13.52 25.27 -27.26
N GLU A 626 12.31 25.80 -27.09
CA GLU A 626 11.55 26.44 -28.19
C GLU A 626 12.24 27.69 -28.75
N ARG A 627 13.00 28.44 -27.94
CA ARG A 627 13.80 29.59 -28.43
C ARG A 627 15.08 29.19 -29.17
N ARG A 628 15.46 27.91 -29.13
CA ARG A 628 16.66 27.37 -29.79
C ARG A 628 16.35 26.65 -31.11
N PHE A 629 15.08 26.51 -31.47
CA PHE A 629 14.62 25.95 -32.74
C PHE A 629 14.10 27.04 -33.66
#